data_AF-A0A494Z633-F1
#
_entry.id   AF-A0A494Z633-F1
#
_cell.length_a   1.000
_cell.length_b   1.000
_cell.length_c   1.000
_cell.angle_alpha   90.00
_cell.angle_beta   90.00
_cell.angle_gamma   90.00
#
_symmetry.space_group_name_H-M   'P 1'
#
loop_
_entity.id
_entity.type
_entity.pdbx_description
1 polymer ?
#
loop_
_entity_poly.entity_id
_entity_poly.type
_entity_poly.pdbx_seq_one_letter_code
_entity_poly.pdbx_strand_id
1 'polypeptide(L)'
;MYWLQKNNYIVVLFIAFVVIVGILLITDNGKTTYEQIEIQHGDTLWTLAEHYRGEMKPQEWINLVQLENHLNNEIIIAGQVITIPIAEDSHYIAQNKMNEDSHSIEVASKDQ
;
A
#
# COMPACT_ATOMS: atom_id res chain seq x y z
N MET A 1 30.74 31.56 14.98
CA MET A 1 31.02 30.32 15.74
C MET A 1 32.11 29.53 15.01
N TYR A 2 33.39 29.87 15.25
CA TYR A 2 34.54 29.36 14.47
C TYR A 2 34.92 27.90 14.74
N TRP A 3 34.13 27.20 15.56
CA TRP A 3 34.38 25.80 15.92
C TRP A 3 34.04 24.83 14.78
N LEU A 4 32.99 25.12 13.99
CA LEU A 4 32.56 24.28 12.87
C LEU A 4 33.55 24.28 11.69
N GLN A 5 34.33 25.35 11.52
CA GLN A 5 35.27 25.49 10.39
C GLN A 5 36.58 24.72 10.58
N LYS A 6 36.92 24.33 11.82
CA LYS A 6 38.20 23.65 12.11
C LYS A 6 38.17 22.15 11.82
N ASN A 7 36.98 21.54 11.88
CA ASN A 7 36.78 20.11 11.67
C ASN A 7 35.93 19.89 10.41
N ASN A 8 36.57 19.95 9.23
CA ASN A 8 35.90 19.79 7.94
C ASN A 8 35.15 18.44 7.84
N TYR A 9 35.65 17.38 8.50
CA TYR A 9 34.98 16.09 8.58
C TYR A 9 33.61 16.13 9.28
N ILE A 10 33.45 16.98 10.30
CA ILE A 10 32.19 17.12 11.04
C ILE A 10 31.11 17.75 10.14
N VAL A 11 31.51 18.72 9.30
CA VAL A 11 30.60 19.40 8.37
C VAL A 11 30.17 18.44 7.26
N VAL A 12 31.09 17.65 6.72
CA VAL A 12 30.79 16.62 5.72
C VAL A 12 29.86 15.54 6.31
N LEU A 13 30.09 15.11 7.56
CA LEU A 13 29.21 14.15 8.24
C LEU A 13 27.79 14.69 8.41
N PHE A 14 27.66 15.97 8.78
CA PHE A 14 26.34 16.60 8.96
C PHE A 14 25.58 16.74 7.63
N ILE A 15 26.29 17.10 6.56
CA ILE A 15 25.71 17.16 5.20
C ILE A 15 25.25 15.77 4.77
N ALA A 16 26.09 14.73 4.97
CA ALA A 16 25.72 13.36 4.65
C ALA A 16 24.49 12.89 5.45
N PHE A 17 24.41 13.24 6.73
CA PHE A 17 23.25 12.93 7.56
C PHE A 17 21.98 13.61 7.06
N VAL A 18 22.04 14.89 6.69
CA VAL A 18 20.90 15.62 6.12
C VAL A 18 20.48 15.03 4.77
N VAL A 19 21.43 14.62 3.93
CA VAL A 19 21.13 13.95 2.66
C VAL A 19 20.46 12.60 2.89
N ILE A 20 20.93 11.79 3.84
CA ILE A 20 20.32 10.50 4.20
C ILE A 20 18.88 10.71 4.69
N VAL A 21 18.67 11.68 5.59
CA VAL A 21 17.32 12.01 6.09
C VAL A 21 16.44 12.51 4.95
N GLY A 22 16.95 13.35 4.05
CA GLY A 22 16.22 13.82 2.87
C GLY A 22 15.78 12.68 1.96
N ILE A 23 16.67 11.72 1.67
CA ILE A 23 16.34 10.52 0.90
C ILE A 23 15.25 9.71 1.60
N LEU A 24 15.36 9.50 2.92
CA LEU A 24 14.37 8.76 3.70
C LEU A 24 12.99 9.45 3.70
N LEU A 25 12.94 10.79 3.70
CA LEU A 25 11.68 11.55 3.66
C LEU A 25 11.01 11.56 2.28
N ILE A 26 11.79 11.44 1.20
CA ILE A 26 11.26 11.37 -0.18
C ILE A 26 10.81 9.94 -0.53
N THR A 27 11.29 8.95 0.22
CA THR A 27 10.93 7.54 0.04
C THR A 27 9.54 7.29 0.62
N ASP A 28 8.52 7.85 -0.03
CA ASP A 28 7.14 7.43 0.17
C ASP A 28 6.95 6.12 -0.58
N ASN A 29 7.29 5.03 0.12
CA ASN A 29 6.95 3.68 -0.34
C ASN A 29 5.44 3.57 -0.14
N GLY A 30 4.68 3.99 -1.16
CA GLY A 30 3.22 3.90 -1.16
C GLY A 30 2.81 2.59 -0.51
N LYS A 31 2.07 2.68 0.60
CA LYS A 31 1.79 1.53 1.46
C LYS A 31 0.91 0.56 0.68
N THR A 32 1.51 -0.42 0.02
CA THR A 32 0.78 -1.50 -0.63
C THR A 32 0.16 -2.36 0.47
N THR A 33 -1.14 -2.25 0.64
CA THR A 33 -1.89 -3.08 1.59
C THR A 33 -2.29 -4.37 0.87
N TYR A 34 -2.35 -5.49 1.58
CA TYR A 34 -2.75 -6.76 1.00
C TYR A 34 -4.14 -7.16 1.51
N GLU A 35 -5.02 -7.56 0.61
CA GLU A 35 -6.36 -8.05 0.94
C GLU A 35 -6.62 -9.40 0.27
N GLN A 36 -7.42 -10.24 0.92
CA GLN A 36 -7.84 -11.53 0.36
C GLN A 36 -9.19 -11.40 -0.32
N ILE A 37 -9.24 -11.77 -1.60
CA ILE A 37 -10.47 -11.78 -2.40
C ILE A 37 -10.77 -13.19 -2.92
N GLU A 38 -12.06 -13.49 -3.07
CA GLU A 38 -12.51 -14.71 -3.73
C GLU A 38 -12.72 -14.44 -5.23
N ILE A 39 -12.08 -15.24 -6.09
CA ILE A 39 -12.16 -15.10 -7.54
C ILE A 39 -13.53 -15.55 -8.04
N GLN A 40 -14.19 -14.71 -8.84
CA GLN A 40 -15.46 -15.04 -9.47
C GLN A 40 -15.25 -15.58 -10.89
N HIS A 41 -16.29 -16.24 -11.43
CA HIS A 41 -16.23 -16.78 -12.77
C HIS A 41 -16.17 -15.66 -13.82
N GLY A 42 -15.10 -15.63 -14.61
CA GLY A 42 -14.85 -14.59 -15.61
C GLY A 42 -13.79 -13.57 -15.19
N ASP A 43 -13.35 -13.59 -13.94
CA ASP A 43 -12.24 -12.75 -13.48
C ASP A 43 -10.92 -13.24 -14.07
N THR A 44 -10.06 -12.27 -14.41
CA THR A 44 -8.69 -12.50 -14.83
C THR A 44 -7.76 -11.65 -13.98
N LEU A 45 -6.49 -12.04 -13.85
CA LEU A 45 -5.51 -11.19 -13.17
C LEU A 45 -5.41 -9.80 -13.82
N TRP A 46 -5.68 -9.70 -15.12
CA TRP A 46 -5.70 -8.43 -15.84
C TRP A 46 -6.86 -7.54 -15.43
N THR A 47 -8.09 -8.06 -15.41
CA THR A 47 -9.27 -7.28 -15.00
C THR A 47 -9.15 -6.87 -13.53
N LEU A 48 -8.63 -7.74 -12.67
CA LEU A 48 -8.34 -7.39 -11.28
C LEU A 48 -7.27 -6.29 -11.18
N ALA A 49 -6.19 -6.36 -11.96
CA ALA A 49 -5.20 -5.31 -12.00
C ALA A 49 -5.82 -3.96 -12.40
N GLU A 50 -6.69 -3.92 -13.40
CA GLU A 50 -7.37 -2.68 -13.80
C GLU A 50 -8.18 -2.04 -12.68
N HIS A 51 -8.75 -2.84 -11.77
CA HIS A 51 -9.52 -2.34 -10.63
C HIS A 51 -8.66 -2.00 -9.41
N TYR A 52 -7.60 -2.78 -9.11
CA TYR A 52 -6.88 -2.72 -7.84
C TYR A 52 -5.44 -2.18 -7.93
N ARG A 53 -4.86 -2.00 -9.13
CA ARG A 53 -3.45 -1.58 -9.30
C ARG A 53 -3.17 -0.14 -8.87
N GLY A 54 -4.19 0.73 -8.86
CA GLY A 54 -3.99 2.16 -8.65
C GLY A 54 -3.04 2.76 -9.71
N GLU A 55 -1.99 3.43 -9.27
CA GLU A 55 -0.95 4.01 -10.13
C GLU A 55 0.11 2.97 -10.61
N MET A 56 0.09 1.73 -10.09
CA MET A 56 1.04 0.68 -10.48
C MET A 56 0.79 0.18 -11.92
N LYS A 57 1.86 -0.22 -12.60
CA LYS A 57 1.74 -0.84 -13.94
C LYS A 57 1.02 -2.19 -13.83
N PRO A 58 0.13 -2.55 -14.78
CA PRO A 58 -0.62 -3.81 -14.74
C PRO A 58 0.28 -5.04 -14.61
N GLN A 59 1.39 -5.08 -15.36
CA GLN A 59 2.32 -6.21 -15.33
C GLN A 59 3.06 -6.35 -13.99
N GLU A 60 3.37 -5.22 -13.34
CA GLU A 60 4.05 -5.22 -12.04
C GLU A 60 3.10 -5.73 -10.95
N TRP A 61 1.84 -5.29 -11.00
CA TRP A 61 0.79 -5.76 -10.10
C TRP A 61 0.53 -7.27 -10.26
N ILE A 62 0.42 -7.76 -11.50
CA ILE A 62 0.20 -9.19 -11.78
C ILE A 62 1.36 -10.04 -11.23
N ASN A 63 2.60 -9.59 -11.40
CA ASN A 63 3.77 -10.31 -10.86
C ASN A 63 3.76 -10.37 -9.32
N LEU A 64 3.34 -9.29 -8.64
CA LEU A 64 3.21 -9.29 -7.19
C LEU A 64 2.15 -10.29 -6.73
N VAL A 65 0.97 -10.29 -7.36
CA VAL A 65 -0.09 -11.26 -7.04
C VAL A 65 0.38 -12.70 -7.25
N GLN A 66 1.12 -12.97 -8.33
CA GLN A 66 1.68 -14.29 -8.58
C GLN A 66 2.67 -14.72 -7.50
N LEU A 67 3.56 -13.80 -7.11
CA LEU A 67 4.57 -14.06 -6.09
C LEU A 67 3.93 -14.37 -4.73
N GLU A 68 2.98 -13.54 -4.30
CA GLU A 68 2.32 -13.69 -2.98
C GLU A 68 1.47 -14.96 -2.88
N ASN A 69 0.85 -15.39 -3.99
CA ASN A 69 -0.03 -16.57 -4.01
C ASN A 69 0.67 -17.83 -4.54
N HIS A 70 1.97 -17.76 -4.81
CA HIS A 70 2.74 -18.83 -5.46
C HIS A 70 2.04 -19.40 -6.70
N LEU A 71 1.45 -18.51 -7.51
CA LEU A 71 0.79 -18.92 -8.75
C LEU A 71 1.86 -19.27 -9.77
N ASN A 72 1.84 -20.51 -10.27
CA ASN A 72 2.81 -20.96 -11.27
C ASN A 72 2.63 -20.25 -12.63
N ASN A 73 1.43 -19.68 -12.89
CA ASN A 73 1.05 -19.00 -14.13
C ASN A 73 0.00 -17.91 -13.84
N GLU A 74 -0.36 -17.13 -14.86
CA GLU A 74 -1.46 -16.14 -14.83
C GLU A 74 -2.88 -16.74 -14.71
N ILE A 75 -2.99 -18.03 -14.40
CA ILE A 75 -4.25 -18.76 -14.38
C ILE A 75 -4.80 -18.74 -12.96
N ILE A 76 -5.98 -18.14 -12.81
CA ILE A 76 -6.77 -18.15 -11.57
C ILE A 76 -8.05 -18.96 -11.77
N ILE A 77 -8.52 -19.59 -10.70
CA ILE A 77 -9.68 -20.47 -10.72
C ILE A 77 -10.81 -19.83 -9.91
N ALA A 78 -12.02 -19.83 -10.45
CA ALA A 78 -13.19 -19.33 -9.72
C ALA A 78 -13.41 -20.12 -8.41
N GLY A 79 -13.71 -19.41 -7.32
CA GLY A 79 -13.81 -19.93 -5.96
C GLY A 79 -12.47 -20.04 -5.21
N GLN A 80 -11.36 -19.68 -5.86
CA GLN A 80 -10.07 -19.57 -5.19
C GLN A 80 -9.99 -18.25 -4.41
N VAL A 81 -9.47 -18.32 -3.18
CA VAL A 81 -9.11 -17.13 -2.41
C VAL A 81 -7.66 -16.77 -2.73
N ILE A 82 -7.44 -15.55 -3.22
CA ILE A 82 -6.10 -15.03 -3.51
C ILE A 82 -5.85 -13.72 -2.76
N THR A 83 -4.59 -13.48 -2.40
CA THR A 83 -4.12 -12.26 -1.76
C THR A 83 -3.68 -11.27 -2.83
N ILE A 84 -4.32 -10.11 -2.91
CA ILE A 84 -4.00 -9.07 -3.88
C ILE A 84 -3.43 -7.82 -3.19
N PRO A 85 -2.42 -7.15 -3.78
CA PRO A 85 -1.99 -5.85 -3.32
C PRO A 85 -3.00 -4.78 -3.78
N ILE A 86 -3.45 -3.95 -2.85
CA ILE A 86 -4.31 -2.80 -3.07
C ILE A 86 -3.46 -1.56 -2.83
N ALA A 87 -3.33 -0.75 -3.87
CA ALA A 87 -2.70 0.56 -3.75
C ALA A 87 -3.69 1.53 -3.06
N GLU A 88 -3.23 2.37 -2.14
CA GLU A 88 -4.11 3.30 -1.39
C GLU A 88 -4.87 4.28 -2.31
N ASP A 89 -4.36 4.51 -3.51
CA ASP A 89 -4.95 5.34 -4.59
C ASP A 89 -5.86 4.56 -5.55
N SER A 90 -5.99 3.24 -5.39
CA SER A 90 -6.90 2.43 -6.19
C SER A 90 -8.35 2.77 -5.82
N HIS A 91 -9.23 2.79 -6.83
CA HIS A 91 -10.65 3.10 -6.65
C HIS A 91 -11.38 1.87 -6.08
N TYR A 92 -11.03 1.48 -4.85
CA TYR A 92 -11.61 0.31 -4.17
C TYR A 92 -12.99 0.65 -3.59
N ILE A 93 -13.99 -0.20 -3.88
CA ILE A 93 -15.39 0.01 -3.44
C ILE A 93 -15.58 -0.28 -1.93
N ALA A 94 -14.52 -0.74 -1.23
CA ALA A 94 -14.59 -1.04 0.21
C ALA A 94 -14.53 0.19 1.14
N GLN A 95 -14.47 1.43 0.63
CA GLN A 95 -14.69 2.62 1.46
C GLN A 95 -16.10 2.69 2.08
N ASN A 96 -17.04 1.86 1.64
CA ASN A 96 -18.39 1.83 2.20
C ASN A 96 -18.55 1.02 3.49
N LYS A 97 -17.48 0.42 4.05
CA LYS A 97 -17.55 -0.28 5.36
C LYS A 97 -16.77 0.40 6.49
N MET A 98 -15.73 1.19 6.21
CA MET A 98 -14.93 1.83 7.27
C MET A 98 -15.46 3.22 7.68
N ASN A 99 -16.30 3.85 6.85
CA ASN A 99 -16.85 5.19 7.12
C ASN A 99 -18.18 5.18 7.90
N GLU A 100 -18.81 4.01 8.10
CA GLU A 100 -20.07 3.87 8.86
C GLU A 100 -19.83 3.72 10.37
N ASP A 101 -18.66 3.20 10.76
CA ASP A 101 -18.32 2.89 12.16
C ASP A 101 -17.85 4.10 12.97
N SER A 102 -17.47 5.22 12.31
CA SER A 102 -16.97 6.42 13.00
C SER A 102 -18.04 7.45 13.38
N HIS A 103 -19.32 7.25 13.00
CA HIS A 103 -20.39 8.20 13.32
C HIS A 103 -21.53 7.66 14.21
N SER A 104 -21.44 6.42 14.73
CA SER A 104 -22.54 5.82 15.53
C SER A 104 -22.22 5.57 17.00
N ILE A 105 -21.36 6.37 17.64
CA ILE A 105 -21.25 6.40 19.11
C ILE A 105 -21.78 7.73 19.64
N GLU A 106 -23.10 7.95 19.55
CA GLU A 106 -23.79 8.81 20.50
C GLU A 106 -24.66 7.94 21.42
N VAL A 107 -24.10 7.75 22.59
CA VAL A 107 -24.59 7.08 23.80
C VAL A 107 -26.06 7.35 24.13
N ALA A 108 -26.96 6.42 23.82
CA ALA A 108 -28.21 6.29 24.57
C ALA A 108 -27.89 5.59 25.92
N SER A 109 -27.43 6.37 26.90
CA SER A 109 -27.40 5.94 28.30
C SER A 109 -27.80 7.09 29.22
N LYS A 110 -29.11 7.21 29.46
CA LYS A 110 -29.71 7.37 30.79
C LYS A 110 -31.23 7.34 30.62
N ASP A 111 -31.89 6.37 31.26
CA ASP A 111 -33.12 6.55 32.03
C ASP A 111 -33.70 5.17 32.36
N GLN A 112 -33.27 4.65 33.51
CA GLN A 112 -34.01 3.68 34.30
C GLN A 112 -33.76 3.98 35.78
#